data_AF-A0A558C364-F1
#
_entry.id   AF-A0A558C364-F1
#
_cell.length_a   1.000
_cell.length_b   1.000
_cell.length_c   1.000
_cell.angle_alpha   90.00
_cell.angle_beta   90.00
_cell.angle_gamma   90.00
#
_symmetry.space_group_name_H-M   'P 1'
#
loop_
_entity.id
_entity.type
_entity.pdbx_description
1 polymer ?
#
loop_
_entity_poly.entity_id
_entity_poly.type
_entity_poly.pdbx_seq_one_letter_code
_entity_poly.pdbx_strand_id
1 'polypeptide(L)'
;MANRHKPLPWRVRVAQAADVALAQRPTWEKWPLPRQINFLFSAEGETEISRLAQPHSLLAALHRHLGGRSANEQWRIGHLLRQLALRSTVLFSRPELAPALVQLGLHFHRRRRELDDWQPPSKNAFRQLDSLVRHLFDGFGDVPAWVRHRWGQSPDQRNDLCLSALLVHLGSGQPLRSFVGLPVHLSKRQAHLMQQAPAGCTFHEAYRYAQLAERGAPEYLGVMLASPLGRLPIGADDELYLAVLDLFRAEPEVDAWQFGPVCDYVRLRRYQGTPTEPAQPGFSVRGRTLASLLAGTARWQRSLGRTRANPHFNQLLNTTWPGLPVPGFVGGTGDWVCIRQLLSYPELLEEGQQMQHCVASFMHRCVRGQAGIYSLTLGGARKLTLQLSPERRLVQVRGKYNRSPTAEESGWVLSWLRQEGISAIDRVWDQYYALA
;
A
#
# COMPACT_ATOMS: atom_id res chain seq x y z
N MET A 1 -13.53 34.01 -77.46
CA MET A 1 -12.40 33.37 -76.76
C MET A 1 -11.53 34.47 -76.17
N ALA A 2 -11.56 34.70 -74.85
CA ALA A 2 -10.78 35.76 -74.21
C ALA A 2 -9.96 35.20 -73.05
N ASN A 3 -8.64 35.23 -73.24
CA ASN A 3 -7.57 35.31 -72.25
C ASN A 3 -7.70 34.48 -70.96
N ARG A 4 -7.52 33.15 -71.06
CA ARG A 4 -7.21 32.29 -69.90
C ARG A 4 -5.73 32.30 -69.48
N HIS A 5 -4.86 33.08 -70.15
CA HIS A 5 -3.42 33.10 -69.90
C HIS A 5 -2.85 34.46 -69.47
N LYS A 6 -3.67 35.40 -68.99
CA LYS A 6 -3.12 36.66 -68.47
C LYS A 6 -2.45 36.36 -67.12
N PRO A 7 -1.12 36.54 -66.97
CA PRO A 7 -0.44 36.28 -65.71
C PRO A 7 -1.05 37.16 -64.63
N LEU A 8 -1.31 36.56 -63.46
CA LEU A 8 -1.93 37.25 -62.33
C LEU A 8 -1.17 38.55 -62.05
N PRO A 9 -1.88 39.67 -61.76
CA PRO A 9 -1.24 40.93 -61.38
C PRO A 9 -0.21 40.68 -60.27
N TRP A 10 0.93 41.36 -60.35
CA TRP A 10 2.06 41.20 -59.41
C TRP A 10 1.60 41.14 -57.95
N ARG A 11 0.68 42.03 -57.54
CA ARG A 11 0.13 42.08 -56.18
C ARG A 11 -0.60 40.80 -55.77
N VAL A 12 -1.32 40.16 -56.70
CA VAL A 12 -2.03 38.90 -56.44
C VAL A 12 -1.03 37.74 -56.32
N ARG A 13 0.04 37.73 -57.11
CA ARG A 13 1.12 36.73 -56.98
C ARG A 13 1.90 36.88 -55.68
N VAL A 14 2.16 38.12 -55.24
CA VAL A 14 2.79 38.39 -53.94
C VAL A 14 1.87 37.98 -52.79
N ALA A 15 0.57 38.28 -52.87
CA ALA A 15 -0.40 37.85 -51.87
C ALA A 15 -0.49 36.31 -51.80
N GLN A 16 -0.58 35.62 -52.94
CA GLN A 16 -0.58 34.15 -52.99
C GLN A 16 0.73 33.54 -52.48
N ALA A 17 1.88 34.13 -52.80
CA ALA A 17 3.17 33.68 -52.27
C ALA A 17 3.29 33.92 -50.76
N ALA A 18 2.73 35.02 -50.25
CA ALA A 18 2.65 35.30 -48.82
C ALA A 18 1.70 34.32 -48.11
N ASP A 19 0.55 34.00 -48.70
CA ASP A 19 -0.39 33.01 -48.16
C ASP A 19 0.21 31.60 -48.14
N VAL A 20 0.95 31.21 -49.19
CA VAL A 20 1.70 29.94 -49.23
C VAL A 20 2.82 29.93 -48.20
N ALA A 21 3.56 31.04 -48.03
CA ALA A 21 4.61 31.15 -47.01
C ALA A 21 4.04 31.14 -45.57
N LEU A 22 2.85 31.73 -45.37
CA LEU A 22 2.11 31.69 -44.10
C LEU A 22 1.59 30.29 -43.80
N ALA A 23 1.07 29.58 -44.81
CA ALA A 23 0.64 28.19 -44.71
C ALA A 23 1.81 27.21 -44.49
N GLN A 24 3.03 27.57 -44.91
CA GLN A 24 4.25 26.81 -44.69
C GLN A 24 5.00 27.18 -43.40
N ARG A 25 4.48 28.12 -42.59
CA ARG A 25 5.10 28.43 -41.29
C ARG A 25 5.20 27.15 -40.48
N PRO A 26 6.40 26.75 -40.02
CA PRO A 26 6.52 25.59 -39.15
C PRO A 26 5.63 25.83 -37.93
N THR A 27 4.69 24.90 -37.70
CA THR A 27 3.93 24.83 -36.45
C THR A 27 4.93 24.97 -35.30
N TRP A 28 4.56 25.71 -34.26
CA TRP A 28 5.48 25.99 -33.15
C TRP A 28 6.09 24.70 -32.54
N GLU A 29 5.44 23.55 -32.73
CA GLU A 29 5.93 22.20 -32.43
C GLU A 29 7.28 21.85 -33.09
N LYS A 30 7.58 22.42 -34.25
CA LYS A 30 8.83 22.21 -35.01
C LYS A 30 9.93 23.21 -34.67
N TRP A 31 9.64 24.21 -33.82
CA TRP A 31 10.66 25.19 -33.43
C TRP A 31 11.71 24.56 -32.51
N PRO A 32 12.94 25.12 -32.44
CA PRO A 32 13.89 24.74 -31.40
C PRO A 32 13.28 24.92 -30.00
N LEU A 33 13.60 24.01 -29.07
CA LEU A 33 13.02 23.99 -27.73
C LEU A 33 13.11 25.35 -26.99
N PRO A 34 14.22 26.11 -27.01
CA PRO A 34 14.26 27.43 -26.37
C PRO A 34 13.21 28.40 -26.92
N ARG A 35 12.92 28.33 -28.23
CA ARG A 35 11.88 29.14 -28.88
C ARG A 35 10.48 28.67 -28.48
N GLN A 36 10.26 27.35 -28.36
CA GLN A 36 9.00 26.79 -27.85
C GLN A 36 8.71 27.27 -26.42
N ILE A 37 9.72 27.25 -25.53
CA ILE A 37 9.59 27.72 -24.15
C ILE A 37 9.33 29.23 -24.12
N ASN A 38 9.99 30.05 -24.95
CA ASN A 38 9.69 31.48 -25.01
C ASN A 38 8.25 31.75 -25.47
N PHE A 39 7.77 30.97 -26.44
CA PHE A 39 6.40 31.08 -26.92
C PHE A 39 5.37 30.75 -25.83
N LEU A 40 5.62 29.71 -25.01
CA LEU A 40 4.75 29.32 -23.90
C LEU A 40 4.43 30.47 -22.93
N PHE A 41 5.37 31.38 -22.71
CA PHE A 41 5.21 32.53 -21.80
C PHE A 41 4.88 33.85 -22.53
N SER A 42 4.43 33.77 -23.79
CA SER A 42 3.99 34.92 -24.58
C SER A 42 2.45 35.02 -24.60
N ALA A 43 1.92 36.23 -24.79
CA ALA A 43 0.47 36.46 -24.87
C ALA A 43 -0.19 35.68 -26.03
N GLU A 44 0.51 35.56 -27.16
CA GLU A 44 0.07 34.74 -28.30
C GLU A 44 0.08 33.25 -27.96
N GLY A 45 1.11 32.78 -27.24
CA GLY A 45 1.23 31.37 -26.86
C GLY A 45 0.13 30.88 -25.92
N GLU A 46 -0.30 31.69 -24.96
CA GLU A 46 -1.40 31.33 -24.04
C GLU A 46 -2.70 31.00 -24.79
N THR A 47 -3.03 31.80 -25.80
CA THR A 47 -4.25 31.63 -26.60
C THR A 47 -4.09 30.54 -27.66
N GLU A 48 -2.97 30.48 -28.36
CA GLU A 48 -2.75 29.50 -29.42
C GLU A 48 -2.54 28.07 -28.89
N ILE A 49 -1.78 27.88 -27.80
CA ILE A 49 -1.54 26.55 -27.23
C ILE A 49 -2.85 25.96 -26.72
N SER A 50 -3.68 26.77 -26.06
CA SER A 50 -5.00 26.34 -25.59
C SER A 50 -5.92 25.86 -26.72
N ARG A 51 -5.81 26.46 -27.91
CA ARG A 51 -6.68 26.18 -29.06
C ARG A 51 -6.16 25.07 -29.97
N LEU A 52 -4.85 25.03 -30.21
CA LEU A 52 -4.25 24.30 -31.33
C LEU A 52 -3.30 23.18 -30.90
N ALA A 53 -2.85 23.15 -29.64
CA ALA A 53 -1.88 22.15 -29.21
C ALA A 53 -2.51 20.76 -29.09
N GLN A 54 -1.78 19.75 -29.57
CA GLN A 54 -2.16 18.36 -29.31
C GLN A 54 -2.23 18.12 -27.79
N PRO A 55 -3.29 17.46 -27.26
CA PRO A 55 -3.49 17.29 -25.81
C PRO A 55 -2.32 16.65 -25.07
N HIS A 56 -1.56 15.79 -25.75
CA HIS A 56 -0.42 15.04 -25.21
C HIS A 56 0.93 15.72 -25.47
N SER A 57 0.97 16.89 -26.10
CA SER A 57 2.22 17.62 -26.30
C SER A 57 2.78 18.16 -24.99
N LEU A 58 4.11 18.33 -24.92
CA LEU A 58 4.78 18.92 -23.76
C LEU A 58 4.26 20.34 -23.47
N LEU A 59 4.09 21.16 -24.50
CA LEU A 59 3.62 22.55 -24.35
C LEU A 59 2.19 22.60 -23.82
N ALA A 60 1.29 21.75 -24.31
CA ALA A 60 -0.06 21.63 -23.74
C ALA A 60 -0.01 21.19 -22.26
N ALA A 61 0.86 20.23 -21.92
CA ALA A 61 1.02 19.77 -20.55
C ALA A 61 1.55 20.86 -19.61
N LEU A 62 2.59 21.60 -20.03
CA LEU A 62 3.13 22.73 -19.26
C LEU A 62 2.09 23.85 -19.11
N HIS A 63 1.40 24.21 -20.19
CA HIS A 63 0.35 25.23 -20.18
C HIS A 63 -0.75 24.90 -19.17
N ARG A 64 -1.23 23.65 -19.12
CA ARG A 64 -2.22 23.21 -18.12
C ARG A 64 -1.74 23.41 -16.67
N HIS A 65 -0.46 23.16 -16.38
CA HIS A 65 0.10 23.31 -15.04
C HIS A 65 0.50 24.75 -14.68
N LEU A 66 0.62 25.63 -15.68
CA LEU A 66 0.79 27.07 -15.51
C LEU A 66 -0.54 27.80 -15.24
N GLY A 67 -1.67 27.21 -15.67
CA GLY A 67 -3.00 27.75 -15.41
C GLY A 67 -3.25 28.01 -13.91
N GLY A 68 -3.75 29.21 -13.60
CA GLY A 68 -4.04 29.64 -12.21
C GLY A 68 -2.82 30.08 -11.39
N ARG A 69 -1.61 30.10 -11.97
CA ARG A 69 -0.40 30.63 -11.31
C ARG A 69 -0.29 32.14 -11.44
N SER A 70 0.24 32.79 -10.40
CA SER A 70 0.54 34.22 -10.41
C SER A 70 1.66 34.57 -11.41
N ALA A 71 1.72 35.82 -11.85
CA ALA A 71 2.76 36.31 -12.77
C ALA A 71 4.18 36.03 -12.24
N ASN A 72 4.39 36.17 -10.92
CA ASN A 72 5.68 35.89 -10.28
C ASN A 72 6.05 34.39 -10.34
N GLU A 73 5.08 33.50 -10.13
CA GLU A 73 5.30 32.06 -10.26
C GLU A 73 5.61 31.69 -11.71
N GLN A 74 4.83 32.20 -12.67
CA GLN A 74 5.07 31.98 -14.10
C GLN A 74 6.45 32.48 -14.52
N TRP A 75 6.89 33.65 -14.03
CA TRP A 75 8.23 34.16 -14.28
C TRP A 75 9.31 33.23 -13.75
N ARG A 76 9.19 32.75 -12.50
CA ARG A 76 10.16 31.80 -11.90
C ARG A 76 10.25 30.50 -12.69
N ILE A 77 9.09 29.98 -13.09
CA ILE A 77 9.03 28.76 -13.92
C ILE A 77 9.68 29.01 -15.27
N GLY A 78 9.30 30.07 -15.98
CA GLY A 78 9.87 30.39 -17.28
C GLY A 78 11.37 30.66 -17.24
N HIS A 79 11.86 31.34 -16.20
CA HIS A 79 13.28 31.56 -15.99
C HIS A 79 14.05 30.24 -15.90
N LEU A 80 13.60 29.28 -15.07
CA LEU A 80 14.23 27.96 -14.99
C LEU A 80 14.14 27.22 -16.32
N LEU A 81 12.95 27.13 -16.93
CA LEU A 81 12.75 26.31 -18.13
C LEU A 81 13.63 26.79 -19.29
N ARG A 82 13.85 28.11 -19.42
CA ARG A 82 14.77 28.68 -20.42
C ARG A 82 16.21 28.23 -20.16
N GLN A 83 16.70 28.32 -18.92
CA GLN A 83 18.05 27.86 -18.59
C GLN A 83 18.21 26.35 -18.81
N LEU A 84 17.20 25.57 -18.42
CA LEU A 84 17.21 24.13 -18.58
C LEU A 84 17.13 23.70 -20.07
N ALA A 85 16.41 24.45 -20.91
CA ALA A 85 16.33 24.21 -22.36
C ALA A 85 17.66 24.44 -23.10
N LEU A 86 18.59 25.20 -22.51
CA LEU A 86 19.95 25.37 -23.01
C LEU A 86 20.87 24.20 -22.64
N ARG A 87 20.42 23.31 -21.75
CA ARG A 87 21.16 22.09 -21.35
C ARG A 87 20.79 20.94 -22.29
N SER A 88 21.72 20.02 -22.55
CA SER A 88 21.49 18.79 -23.32
C SER A 88 20.68 17.75 -22.52
N THR A 89 19.48 18.13 -22.07
CA THR A 89 18.59 17.33 -21.24
C THR A 89 17.50 16.65 -22.06
N VAL A 90 17.09 15.46 -21.64
CA VAL A 90 15.94 14.74 -22.22
C VAL A 90 14.66 14.97 -21.40
N LEU A 91 14.68 15.83 -20.38
CA LEU A 91 13.51 16.10 -19.53
C LEU A 91 12.30 16.61 -20.33
N PHE A 92 12.53 17.38 -21.39
CA PHE A 92 11.49 17.91 -22.26
C PHE A 92 10.93 16.88 -23.26
N SER A 93 11.54 15.69 -23.37
CA SER A 93 11.05 14.65 -24.28
C SER A 93 9.85 13.87 -23.72
N ARG A 94 9.47 14.10 -22.46
CA ARG A 94 8.41 13.39 -21.74
C ARG A 94 7.38 14.38 -21.21
N PRO A 95 6.21 14.53 -21.88
CA PRO A 95 5.14 15.42 -21.44
C PRO A 95 4.66 15.14 -20.00
N GLU A 96 4.79 13.91 -19.52
CA GLU A 96 4.39 13.52 -18.16
C GLU A 96 5.26 14.15 -17.07
N LEU A 97 6.43 14.70 -17.42
CA LEU A 97 7.31 15.41 -16.49
C LEU A 97 6.95 16.90 -16.33
N ALA A 98 6.00 17.43 -17.10
CA ALA A 98 5.55 18.81 -17.00
C ALA A 98 5.24 19.29 -15.55
N PRO A 99 4.48 18.54 -14.71
CA PRO A 99 4.23 18.98 -13.33
C PRO A 99 5.52 19.03 -12.49
N ALA A 100 6.45 18.09 -12.69
CA ALA A 100 7.75 18.09 -12.02
C ALA A 100 8.62 19.28 -12.43
N LEU A 101 8.62 19.64 -13.73
CA LEU A 101 9.33 20.80 -14.26
C LEU A 101 8.78 22.13 -13.70
N VAL A 102 7.45 22.23 -13.59
CA VAL A 102 6.79 23.38 -12.95
C VAL A 102 7.21 23.49 -11.48
N GLN A 103 7.23 22.37 -10.73
CA GLN A 103 7.68 22.36 -9.33
C GLN A 103 9.16 22.76 -9.18
N LEU A 104 10.04 22.33 -10.09
CA LEU A 104 11.43 22.82 -10.10
C LEU A 104 11.45 24.36 -10.21
N GLY A 105 10.65 24.92 -11.11
CA GLY A 105 10.58 26.36 -11.36
C GLY A 105 10.10 27.14 -10.13
N LEU A 106 9.03 26.66 -9.50
CA LEU A 106 8.48 27.26 -8.27
C LEU A 106 9.51 27.32 -7.14
N HIS A 107 10.31 26.25 -7.00
CA HIS A 107 11.29 26.11 -5.93
C HIS A 107 12.72 26.55 -6.32
N PHE A 108 12.98 26.95 -7.56
CA PHE A 108 14.34 27.20 -8.07
C PHE A 108 15.15 28.24 -7.27
N HIS A 109 14.46 29.23 -6.68
CA HIS A 109 15.06 30.23 -5.81
C HIS A 109 15.66 29.65 -4.51
N ARG A 110 15.30 28.42 -4.13
CA ARG A 110 15.79 27.70 -2.93
C ARG A 110 16.87 26.67 -3.25
N ARG A 111 17.43 26.71 -4.47
CA ARG A 111 18.47 25.77 -4.88
C ARG A 111 19.71 25.87 -3.97
N ARG A 112 20.39 24.74 -3.79
CA ARG A 112 21.61 24.55 -2.98
C ARG A 112 22.87 24.59 -3.84
N ARG A 113 22.75 24.20 -5.12
CA ARG A 113 23.81 24.23 -6.12
C ARG A 113 23.28 24.91 -7.37
N GLU A 114 24.16 25.56 -8.12
CA GLU A 114 23.77 26.25 -9.35
C GLU A 114 23.42 25.23 -10.43
N LEU A 115 22.46 25.58 -11.30
CA LEU A 115 22.08 24.70 -12.42
C LEU A 115 23.26 24.48 -13.37
N ASP A 116 24.19 25.42 -13.43
CA ASP A 116 25.32 25.39 -14.34
C ASP A 116 26.30 24.26 -14.04
N ASP A 117 26.40 23.87 -12.77
CA ASP A 117 27.22 22.76 -12.28
C ASP A 117 26.56 21.38 -12.53
N TRP A 118 25.29 21.35 -12.94
CA TRP A 118 24.59 20.11 -13.18
C TRP A 118 24.86 19.57 -14.59
N GLN A 119 25.31 18.31 -14.65
CA GLN A 119 25.49 17.58 -15.89
C GLN A 119 24.44 16.44 -15.99
N PRO A 120 23.69 16.34 -17.09
CA PRO A 120 22.68 15.28 -17.24
C PRO A 120 23.33 13.88 -17.29
N PRO A 121 23.08 12.98 -16.33
CA PRO A 121 23.89 11.77 -16.15
C PRO A 121 23.45 10.57 -16.98
N SER A 122 22.31 10.63 -17.68
CA SER A 122 21.75 9.47 -18.40
C SER A 122 20.83 9.86 -19.55
N LYS A 123 20.51 8.93 -20.45
CA LYS A 123 19.47 9.12 -21.49
C LYS A 123 18.04 8.92 -20.98
N ASN A 124 17.84 8.58 -19.70
CA ASN A 124 16.53 8.35 -19.11
C ASN A 124 16.03 9.63 -18.41
N ALA A 125 14.90 10.16 -18.85
CA ALA A 125 14.35 11.42 -18.33
C ALA A 125 14.01 11.38 -16.84
N PHE A 126 13.49 10.26 -16.31
CA PHE A 126 13.20 10.11 -14.88
C PHE A 126 14.47 10.08 -14.02
N ARG A 127 15.53 9.42 -14.50
CA ARG A 127 16.84 9.44 -13.83
C ARG A 127 17.48 10.83 -13.88
N GLN A 128 17.34 11.56 -15.00
CA GLN A 128 17.79 12.95 -15.07
C GLN A 128 17.00 13.84 -14.09
N LEU A 129 15.69 13.66 -13.97
CA LEU A 129 14.86 14.43 -13.03
C LEU A 129 15.32 14.19 -11.59
N ASP A 130 15.48 12.93 -11.20
CA ASP A 130 15.94 12.54 -9.87
C ASP A 130 17.34 13.09 -9.56
N SER A 131 18.25 13.06 -10.54
CA SER A 131 19.58 13.69 -10.43
C SER A 131 19.48 15.21 -10.26
N LEU A 132 18.66 15.88 -11.07
CA LEU A 132 18.49 17.33 -11.03
C LEU A 132 17.86 17.79 -9.71
N VAL A 133 16.84 17.08 -9.22
CA VAL A 133 16.21 17.36 -7.93
C VAL A 133 17.21 17.21 -6.79
N ARG A 134 18.04 16.15 -6.78
CA ARG A 134 19.12 16.03 -5.79
C ARG A 134 20.13 17.17 -5.91
N HIS A 135 20.57 17.47 -7.11
CA HIS A 135 21.56 18.52 -7.35
C HIS A 135 21.08 19.87 -6.82
N LEU A 136 19.86 20.25 -7.19
CA LEU A 136 19.28 21.54 -6.83
C LEU A 136 18.84 21.61 -5.38
N PHE A 137 18.28 20.55 -4.79
CA PHE A 137 17.58 20.69 -3.51
C PHE A 137 18.10 19.81 -2.38
N ASP A 138 18.87 18.75 -2.67
CA ASP A 138 19.40 17.83 -1.66
C ASP A 138 20.86 18.19 -1.31
N GLY A 139 21.02 19.14 -0.39
CA GLY A 139 22.33 19.66 0.00
C GLY A 139 23.21 18.63 0.71
N PHE A 140 22.60 17.69 1.43
CA PHE A 140 23.28 16.74 2.31
C PHE A 140 23.25 15.30 1.78
N GLY A 141 22.42 15.01 0.76
CA GLY A 141 22.30 13.67 0.18
C GLY A 141 21.47 12.70 1.02
N ASP A 142 20.72 13.21 2.00
CA ASP A 142 20.02 12.43 3.02
C ASP A 142 18.48 12.54 2.92
N VAL A 143 17.96 13.21 1.90
CA VAL A 143 16.52 13.26 1.65
C VAL A 143 15.99 11.83 1.39
N PRO A 144 14.99 11.36 2.16
CA PRO A 144 14.46 10.01 2.02
C PRO A 144 13.93 9.73 0.61
N ALA A 145 14.18 8.52 0.11
CA ALA A 145 13.79 8.13 -1.25
C ALA A 145 12.28 8.22 -1.49
N TRP A 146 11.44 7.96 -0.47
CA TRP A 146 9.98 8.06 -0.58
C TRP A 146 9.49 9.50 -0.81
N VAL A 147 10.23 10.51 -0.33
CA VAL A 147 9.96 11.93 -0.64
C VAL A 147 10.46 12.25 -2.04
N ARG A 148 11.71 11.88 -2.34
CA ARG A 148 12.41 12.24 -3.56
C ARG A 148 11.79 11.64 -4.82
N HIS A 149 11.41 10.36 -4.79
CA HIS A 149 10.82 9.68 -5.96
C HIS A 149 9.42 10.19 -6.32
N ARG A 150 8.80 11.00 -5.45
CA ARG A 150 7.47 11.59 -5.66
C ARG A 150 7.52 13.09 -5.99
N TRP A 151 8.70 13.61 -6.30
CA TRP A 151 8.84 15.00 -6.76
C TRP A 151 7.90 15.30 -7.93
N GLY A 152 7.21 16.44 -7.87
CA GLY A 152 6.33 16.85 -8.96
C GLY A 152 4.97 16.16 -8.99
N GLN A 153 4.72 15.17 -8.12
CA GLN A 153 3.39 14.60 -7.99
C GLN A 153 2.46 15.60 -7.30
N SER A 154 1.18 15.58 -7.67
CA SER A 154 0.14 16.32 -6.95
C SER A 154 0.16 15.95 -5.46
N PRO A 155 -0.28 16.86 -4.57
CA PRO A 155 -0.40 16.57 -3.15
C PRO A 155 -1.11 15.24 -2.92
N ASP A 156 -0.65 14.49 -1.92
CA ASP A 156 -1.31 13.25 -1.52
C ASP A 156 -2.76 13.57 -1.12
N GLN A 157 -3.71 13.09 -1.92
CA GLN A 157 -5.15 13.37 -1.73
C GLN A 157 -5.64 13.00 -0.32
N ARG A 158 -4.95 12.08 0.38
CA ARG A 158 -5.32 11.67 1.73
C ARG A 158 -4.98 12.71 2.80
N ASN A 159 -3.95 13.52 2.59
CA ASN A 159 -3.35 14.35 3.66
C ASN A 159 -2.95 15.77 3.23
N ASP A 160 -3.18 16.15 1.97
CA ASP A 160 -2.83 17.45 1.35
C ASP A 160 -1.35 17.87 1.51
N LEU A 161 -0.45 16.89 1.64
CA LEU A 161 0.97 17.14 1.84
C LEU A 161 1.66 17.48 0.51
N CYS A 162 2.23 18.69 0.42
CA CYS A 162 3.07 19.08 -0.71
C CYS A 162 4.49 18.48 -0.59
N LEU A 163 4.74 17.36 -1.27
CA LEU A 163 6.02 16.65 -1.22
C LEU A 163 7.19 17.44 -1.81
N SER A 164 6.97 18.31 -2.80
CA SER A 164 8.01 19.20 -3.34
C SER A 164 8.50 20.19 -2.29
N ALA A 165 7.57 20.79 -1.53
CA ALA A 165 7.91 21.71 -0.45
C ALA A 165 8.62 20.97 0.70
N LEU A 166 8.16 19.76 1.03
CA LEU A 166 8.82 18.90 2.02
C LEU A 166 10.25 18.54 1.60
N LEU A 167 10.47 18.18 0.33
CA LEU A 167 11.80 17.86 -0.17
C LEU A 167 12.78 19.03 0.00
N VAL A 168 12.35 20.23 -0.38
CA VAL A 168 13.17 21.44 -0.26
C VAL A 168 13.45 21.77 1.21
N HIS A 169 12.48 21.57 2.09
CA HIS A 169 12.66 21.70 3.54
C HIS A 169 13.73 20.74 4.05
N LEU A 170 13.57 19.44 3.79
CA LEU A 170 14.51 18.41 4.24
C LEU A 170 15.92 18.61 3.68
N GLY A 171 16.03 18.86 2.36
CA GLY A 171 17.32 19.04 1.70
C GLY A 171 18.05 20.34 2.08
N SER A 172 17.38 21.27 2.77
CA SER A 172 18.01 22.41 3.45
C SER A 172 18.60 22.07 4.83
N GLY A 173 18.47 20.82 5.28
CA GLY A 173 18.94 20.33 6.58
C GLY A 173 17.92 20.50 7.72
N GLN A 174 16.69 20.93 7.40
CA GLN A 174 15.64 21.08 8.41
C GLN A 174 15.02 19.73 8.74
N PRO A 175 14.70 19.46 10.03
CA PRO A 175 14.17 18.16 10.43
C PRO A 175 12.74 17.96 9.92
N LEU A 176 12.39 16.70 9.61
CA LEU A 176 11.04 16.34 9.12
C LEU A 176 9.93 16.89 10.03
N ARG A 177 10.07 16.72 11.34
CA ARG A 177 9.08 17.15 12.34
C ARG A 177 8.81 18.67 12.42
N SER A 178 9.70 19.52 11.87
CA SER A 178 9.50 20.98 11.87
C SER A 178 8.77 21.48 10.63
N PHE A 179 8.43 20.59 9.70
CA PHE A 179 7.69 20.98 8.51
C PHE A 179 6.23 21.33 8.86
N VAL A 180 5.82 22.57 8.60
CA VAL A 180 4.51 23.10 8.99
C VAL A 180 3.34 22.39 8.32
N GLY A 181 3.53 21.84 7.11
CA GLY A 181 2.48 21.16 6.36
C GLY A 181 2.30 19.68 6.69
N LEU A 182 2.85 19.18 7.81
CA LEU A 182 2.65 17.79 8.20
C LEU A 182 1.20 17.56 8.66
N PRO A 183 0.55 16.46 8.24
CA PRO A 183 -0.80 16.11 8.70
C PRO A 183 -0.83 15.59 10.14
N VAL A 184 0.34 15.29 10.72
CA VAL A 184 0.49 14.75 12.07
C VAL A 184 1.71 15.32 12.76
N HIS A 185 1.64 15.42 14.09
CA HIS A 185 2.80 15.69 14.92
C HIS A 185 3.67 14.43 15.01
N LEU A 186 4.95 14.56 14.63
CA LEU A 186 5.91 13.46 14.65
C LEU A 186 6.82 13.55 15.87
N SER A 187 6.98 12.42 16.56
CA SER A 187 8.04 12.28 17.56
C SER A 187 9.42 12.29 16.90
N LYS A 188 10.48 12.56 17.67
CA LYS A 188 11.87 12.49 17.16
C LYS A 188 12.18 11.08 16.61
N ARG A 189 11.68 10.04 17.29
CA ARG A 189 11.89 8.64 16.90
C ARG A 189 11.14 8.30 15.60
N GLN A 190 9.88 8.71 15.49
CA GLN A 190 9.08 8.51 14.28
C GLN A 190 9.71 9.21 13.07
N ALA A 191 10.12 10.47 13.23
CA ALA A 191 10.77 11.22 12.17
C ALA A 191 12.04 10.50 11.66
N HIS A 192 12.85 9.96 12.57
CA HIS A 192 14.03 9.18 12.21
C HIS A 192 13.67 7.87 11.48
N LEU A 193 12.71 7.10 12.00
CA LEU A 193 12.28 5.85 11.38
C LEU A 193 11.64 6.06 10.00
N MET A 194 10.93 7.17 9.79
CA MET A 194 10.41 7.54 8.47
C MET A 194 11.53 7.77 7.45
N GLN A 195 12.73 8.20 7.85
CA GLN A 195 13.86 8.30 6.92
C GLN A 195 14.29 6.94 6.36
N GLN A 196 14.02 5.86 7.08
CA GLN A 196 14.36 4.48 6.72
C GLN A 196 13.24 3.77 5.95
N ALA A 197 12.11 4.45 5.70
CA ALA A 197 10.98 3.83 5.00
C ALA A 197 11.34 3.45 3.54
N PRO A 198 10.78 2.35 3.01
CA PRO A 198 11.07 1.88 1.67
C PRO A 198 10.86 2.95 0.59
N ALA A 199 11.67 2.89 -0.46
CA ALA A 199 11.51 3.74 -1.62
C ALA A 199 10.14 3.50 -2.29
N GLY A 200 9.40 4.56 -2.55
CA GLY A 200 8.07 4.50 -3.20
C GLY A 200 6.88 4.64 -2.25
N CYS A 201 7.10 4.57 -0.93
CA CYS A 201 6.04 4.85 0.04
C CYS A 201 5.41 6.23 -0.18
N THR A 202 4.11 6.34 0.05
CA THR A 202 3.43 7.61 0.34
C THR A 202 3.86 8.13 1.72
N PHE A 203 3.51 9.37 2.05
CA PHE A 203 3.67 9.87 3.41
C PHE A 203 2.94 8.98 4.42
N HIS A 204 1.71 8.61 4.11
CA HIS A 204 0.89 7.74 4.96
C HIS A 204 1.57 6.39 5.19
N GLU A 205 2.04 5.74 4.13
CA GLU A 205 2.77 4.46 4.22
C GLU A 205 4.09 4.59 4.97
N ALA A 206 4.84 5.68 4.80
CA ALA A 206 6.08 5.94 5.53
C ALA A 206 5.82 6.17 7.03
N TYR A 207 4.74 6.88 7.37
CA TYR A 207 4.31 7.09 8.76
C TYR A 207 3.87 5.77 9.40
N ARG A 208 3.08 4.98 8.67
CA ARG A 208 2.69 3.61 9.02
C ARG A 208 3.89 2.68 9.23
N TYR A 209 4.88 2.73 8.35
CA TYR A 209 6.16 2.04 8.52
C TYR A 209 6.87 2.46 9.81
N ALA A 210 6.94 3.76 10.10
CA ALA A 210 7.59 4.25 11.32
C ALA A 210 6.88 3.77 12.60
N GLN A 211 5.55 3.74 12.62
CA GLN A 211 4.78 3.20 13.76
C GLN A 211 5.05 1.71 14.00
N LEU A 212 5.24 0.93 12.93
CA LEU A 212 5.61 -0.48 12.99
C LEU A 212 7.06 -0.69 13.40
N ALA A 213 7.99 0.06 12.81
CA ALA A 213 9.41 -0.03 13.14
C ALA A 213 9.69 0.39 14.59
N GLU A 214 8.93 1.36 15.13
CA GLU A 214 8.98 1.74 16.54
C GLU A 214 8.59 0.59 17.48
N ARG A 215 7.65 -0.24 17.01
CA ARG A 215 7.20 -1.47 17.64
C ARG A 215 8.06 -2.68 17.28
N GLY A 216 9.11 -2.54 16.47
CA GLY A 216 9.92 -3.68 16.03
C GLY A 216 9.10 -4.73 15.27
N ALA A 217 8.09 -4.32 14.51
CA ALA A 217 7.22 -5.20 13.73
C ALA A 217 7.08 -4.75 12.24
N PRO A 218 8.18 -4.38 11.54
CA PRO A 218 8.09 -3.92 10.14
C PRO A 218 7.51 -4.97 9.18
N GLU A 219 7.60 -6.26 9.49
CA GLU A 219 7.02 -7.37 8.73
C GLU A 219 5.49 -7.30 8.61
N TYR A 220 4.83 -6.58 9.52
CA TYR A 220 3.39 -6.36 9.48
C TYR A 220 2.96 -5.30 8.45
N LEU A 221 3.88 -4.63 7.75
CA LEU A 221 3.54 -3.52 6.84
C LEU A 221 2.48 -3.91 5.81
N GLY A 222 2.65 -5.05 5.13
CA GLY A 222 1.70 -5.49 4.11
C GLY A 222 0.29 -5.72 4.65
N VAL A 223 0.16 -6.48 5.75
CA VAL A 223 -1.14 -6.77 6.36
C VAL A 223 -1.78 -5.53 6.99
N MET A 224 -0.96 -4.62 7.51
CA MET A 224 -1.43 -3.36 8.09
C MET A 224 -1.93 -2.39 7.03
N LEU A 225 -1.23 -2.26 5.91
CA LEU A 225 -1.68 -1.45 4.77
C LEU A 225 -3.00 -1.96 4.18
N ALA A 226 -3.23 -3.28 4.27
CA ALA A 226 -4.48 -3.92 3.89
C ALA A 226 -5.59 -3.84 4.97
N SER A 227 -5.36 -3.24 6.15
CA SER A 227 -6.36 -3.12 7.21
C SER A 227 -7.00 -1.71 7.25
N PRO A 228 -8.07 -1.49 8.06
CA PRO A 228 -8.55 -0.14 8.38
C PRO A 228 -7.45 0.85 8.79
N LEU A 229 -6.44 0.43 9.57
CA LEU A 229 -5.34 1.29 9.99
C LEU A 229 -4.54 1.81 8.77
N GLY A 230 -4.34 0.99 7.75
CA GLY A 230 -3.65 1.35 6.52
C GLY A 230 -4.51 2.07 5.47
N ARG A 231 -5.81 1.76 5.42
CA ARG A 231 -6.72 2.31 4.39
C ARG A 231 -7.34 3.65 4.77
N LEU A 232 -7.56 3.89 6.07
CA LEU A 232 -8.20 5.11 6.55
C LEU A 232 -7.18 6.24 6.76
N PRO A 233 -7.62 7.52 6.68
CA PRO A 233 -6.81 8.66 7.07
C PRO A 233 -6.30 8.51 8.51
N ILE A 234 -5.17 9.15 8.81
CA ILE A 234 -4.61 9.16 10.16
C ILE A 234 -5.61 9.86 11.09
N GLY A 235 -5.96 9.21 12.20
CA GLY A 235 -6.99 9.75 13.10
C GLY A 235 -6.97 9.13 14.50
N ALA A 236 -7.98 9.49 15.29
CA ALA A 236 -8.06 9.14 16.71
C ALA A 236 -8.12 7.63 16.99
N ASP A 237 -8.61 6.82 16.04
CA ASP A 237 -8.69 5.37 16.19
C ASP A 237 -7.37 4.65 15.91
N ASP A 238 -6.33 5.35 15.44
CA ASP A 238 -5.03 4.73 15.16
C ASP A 238 -4.47 4.01 16.39
N GLU A 239 -4.54 4.63 17.57
CA GLU A 239 -4.10 4.03 18.83
C GLU A 239 -4.87 2.75 19.18
N LEU A 240 -6.16 2.69 18.83
CA LEU A 240 -6.97 1.49 19.04
C LEU A 240 -6.48 0.33 18.15
N TYR A 241 -6.20 0.59 16.87
CA TYR A 241 -5.69 -0.45 15.96
C TYR A 241 -4.24 -0.81 16.24
N LEU A 242 -3.41 0.14 16.69
CA LEU A 242 -2.05 -0.14 17.14
C LEU A 242 -2.06 -1.02 18.41
N ALA A 243 -3.02 -0.83 19.32
CA ALA A 243 -3.21 -1.72 20.44
C ALA A 243 -3.66 -3.13 20.01
N VAL A 244 -4.45 -3.26 18.93
CA VAL A 244 -4.73 -4.58 18.31
C VAL A 244 -3.43 -5.20 17.80
N LEU A 245 -2.58 -4.44 17.12
CA LEU A 245 -1.29 -4.92 16.62
C LEU A 245 -0.41 -5.42 17.76
N ASP A 246 -0.38 -4.72 18.89
CA ASP A 246 0.41 -5.12 20.05
C ASP A 246 -0.07 -6.48 20.62
N LEU A 247 -1.37 -6.81 20.52
CA LEU A 247 -1.87 -8.15 20.84
C LEU A 247 -1.37 -9.22 19.85
N PHE A 248 -1.34 -8.92 18.55
CA PHE A 248 -0.79 -9.84 17.53
C PHE A 248 0.71 -10.08 17.74
N ARG A 249 1.47 -9.03 18.09
CA ARG A 249 2.90 -9.14 18.39
C ARG A 249 3.18 -10.02 19.61
N ALA A 250 2.28 -10.03 20.59
CA ALA A 250 2.40 -10.88 21.77
C ALA A 250 2.08 -12.37 21.48
N GLU A 251 1.40 -12.67 20.36
CA GLU A 251 0.98 -14.03 19.97
C GLU A 251 1.41 -14.33 18.51
N PRO A 252 2.72 -14.45 18.21
CA PRO A 252 3.25 -14.57 16.84
C PRO A 252 2.82 -15.84 16.09
N GLU A 253 2.27 -16.84 16.79
CA GLU A 253 1.72 -18.05 16.17
C GLU A 253 0.42 -17.79 15.40
N VAL A 254 -0.30 -16.72 15.73
CA VAL A 254 -1.52 -16.31 15.04
C VAL A 254 -1.16 -15.68 13.70
N ASP A 255 -1.86 -16.10 12.64
CA ASP A 255 -1.63 -15.58 11.29
C ASP A 255 -1.89 -14.06 11.22
N ALA A 256 -0.86 -13.31 10.84
CA ALA A 256 -0.89 -11.85 10.71
C ALA A 256 -1.99 -11.36 9.74
N TRP A 257 -2.45 -12.19 8.80
CA TRP A 257 -3.57 -11.85 7.92
C TRP A 257 -4.90 -11.63 8.64
N GLN A 258 -5.04 -12.12 9.88
CA GLN A 258 -6.22 -11.86 10.70
C GLN A 258 -6.25 -10.43 11.27
N PHE A 259 -5.15 -9.69 11.21
CA PHE A 259 -5.10 -8.30 11.69
C PHE A 259 -6.18 -7.44 11.02
N GLY A 260 -6.29 -7.50 9.70
CA GLY A 260 -7.32 -6.78 8.93
C GLY A 260 -8.75 -7.09 9.38
N PRO A 261 -9.18 -8.35 9.33
CA PRO A 261 -10.48 -8.78 9.83
C PRO A 261 -10.78 -8.39 11.27
N VAL A 262 -9.80 -8.48 12.18
CA VAL A 262 -9.98 -8.06 13.57
C VAL A 262 -10.18 -6.54 13.66
N CYS A 263 -9.39 -5.75 12.93
CA CYS A 263 -9.60 -4.30 12.86
C CYS A 263 -10.99 -3.94 12.28
N ASP A 264 -11.45 -4.65 11.25
CA ASP A 264 -12.79 -4.46 10.69
C ASP A 264 -13.88 -4.78 11.73
N TYR A 265 -13.73 -5.86 12.49
CA TYR A 265 -14.63 -6.19 13.60
C TYR A 265 -14.61 -5.13 14.71
N VAL A 266 -13.42 -4.66 15.12
CA VAL A 266 -13.29 -3.58 16.11
C VAL A 266 -14.00 -2.31 15.64
N ARG A 267 -13.85 -1.95 14.36
CA ARG A 267 -14.53 -0.81 13.76
C ARG A 267 -16.05 -0.98 13.73
N LEU A 268 -16.54 -2.17 13.35
CA LEU A 268 -17.95 -2.52 13.41
C LEU A 268 -18.50 -2.29 14.82
N ARG A 269 -17.83 -2.85 15.84
CA ARG A 269 -18.23 -2.71 17.25
C ARG A 269 -18.28 -1.26 17.69
N ARG A 270 -17.38 -0.42 17.20
CA ARG A 270 -17.28 0.99 17.58
C ARG A 270 -18.37 1.87 16.95
N TYR A 271 -18.66 1.69 15.67
CA TYR A 271 -19.48 2.63 14.90
C TYR A 271 -20.84 2.12 14.42
N GLN A 272 -20.99 0.80 14.26
CA GLN A 272 -22.18 0.22 13.61
C GLN A 272 -22.97 -0.67 14.56
N GLY A 273 -22.28 -1.46 15.38
CA GLY A 273 -22.89 -2.53 16.17
C GLY A 273 -23.27 -3.73 15.30
N THR A 274 -24.11 -4.58 15.86
CA THR A 274 -24.68 -5.79 15.29
C THR A 274 -26.18 -5.80 15.58
N PRO A 275 -27.00 -6.65 14.92
CA PRO A 275 -28.43 -6.74 15.23
C PRO A 275 -28.74 -7.04 16.71
N THR A 276 -27.83 -7.70 17.43
CA THR A 276 -28.00 -8.08 18.84
C THR A 276 -27.33 -7.12 19.81
N GLU A 277 -26.42 -6.25 19.35
CA GLU A 277 -25.64 -5.36 20.22
C GLU A 277 -25.38 -4.03 19.50
N PRO A 278 -25.81 -2.88 20.04
CA PRO A 278 -25.63 -1.58 19.40
C PRO A 278 -24.15 -1.17 19.29
N ALA A 279 -23.89 -0.13 18.49
CA ALA A 279 -22.56 0.48 18.39
C ALA A 279 -22.06 0.95 19.77
N GLN A 280 -20.76 0.78 20.01
CA GLN A 280 -20.10 1.10 21.26
C GLN A 280 -18.97 2.11 20.99
N PRO A 281 -19.24 3.43 20.97
CA PRO A 281 -18.23 4.44 20.68
C PRO A 281 -16.99 4.39 21.60
N GLY A 282 -17.17 3.92 22.84
CA GLY A 282 -16.10 3.69 23.81
C GLY A 282 -15.39 2.34 23.69
N PHE A 283 -15.61 1.57 22.62
CA PHE A 283 -15.03 0.24 22.45
C PHE A 283 -13.50 0.31 22.54
N SER A 284 -12.94 -0.49 23.45
CA SER A 284 -11.50 -0.59 23.71
C SER A 284 -11.06 -2.05 23.70
N VAL A 285 -9.79 -2.27 23.35
CA VAL A 285 -9.11 -3.57 23.45
C VAL A 285 -8.44 -3.78 24.80
N ARG A 286 -8.40 -2.77 25.68
CA ARG A 286 -7.84 -2.90 27.02
C ARG A 286 -8.62 -3.95 27.82
N GLY A 287 -7.90 -4.94 28.37
CA GLY A 287 -8.49 -6.06 29.10
C GLY A 287 -9.09 -7.16 28.22
N ARG A 288 -8.92 -7.10 26.89
CA ARG A 288 -9.28 -8.18 25.96
C ARG A 288 -8.05 -8.96 25.53
N THR A 289 -8.22 -10.27 25.34
CA THR A 289 -7.20 -11.14 24.72
C THR A 289 -7.40 -11.19 23.21
N LEU A 290 -6.33 -11.52 22.47
CA LEU A 290 -6.43 -11.73 21.02
C LEU A 290 -7.44 -12.83 20.69
N ALA A 291 -7.43 -13.93 21.45
CA ALA A 291 -8.41 -15.01 21.33
C ALA A 291 -9.87 -14.53 21.44
N SER A 292 -10.18 -13.60 22.34
CA SER A 292 -11.53 -13.04 22.47
C SER A 292 -11.94 -12.22 21.24
N LEU A 293 -11.01 -11.42 20.70
CA LEU A 293 -11.24 -10.62 19.50
C LEU A 293 -11.43 -11.48 18.25
N LEU A 294 -10.60 -12.50 18.07
CA LEU A 294 -10.73 -13.47 16.99
C LEU A 294 -12.05 -14.24 17.07
N ALA A 295 -12.48 -14.64 18.27
CA ALA A 295 -13.76 -15.32 18.46
C ALA A 295 -14.95 -14.42 18.10
N GLY A 296 -14.89 -13.14 18.48
CA GLY A 296 -15.86 -12.13 18.08
C GLY A 296 -15.90 -11.92 16.56
N THR A 297 -14.72 -11.81 15.94
CA THR A 297 -14.56 -11.64 14.49
C THR A 297 -15.16 -12.82 13.72
N ALA A 298 -14.86 -14.06 14.14
CA ALA A 298 -15.39 -15.27 13.50
C ALA A 298 -16.93 -15.39 13.64
N ARG A 299 -17.51 -14.99 14.79
CA ARG A 299 -18.97 -14.94 14.98
C ARG A 299 -19.62 -13.95 14.02
N TRP A 300 -19.06 -12.75 13.93
CA TRP A 300 -19.57 -11.70 13.03
C TRP A 300 -19.46 -12.10 11.56
N GLN A 301 -18.30 -12.63 11.14
CA GLN A 301 -18.08 -13.11 9.79
C GLN A 301 -19.10 -14.18 9.38
N ARG A 302 -19.41 -15.15 10.25
CA ARG A 302 -20.48 -16.13 9.97
C ARG A 302 -21.86 -15.47 9.80
N SER A 303 -22.19 -14.43 10.57
CA SER A 303 -23.45 -13.70 10.36
C SER A 303 -23.53 -13.00 9.00
N LEU A 304 -22.39 -12.53 8.48
CA LEU A 304 -22.32 -11.94 7.13
C LEU A 304 -22.44 -12.99 6.03
N GLY A 305 -21.90 -14.21 6.22
CA GLY A 305 -22.07 -15.31 5.26
C GLY A 305 -23.52 -15.74 5.07
N ARG A 306 -24.37 -15.51 6.08
CA ARG A 306 -25.82 -15.76 6.00
C ARG A 306 -26.58 -14.61 5.32
N THR A 307 -26.00 -13.42 5.29
CA THR A 307 -26.63 -12.20 4.77
C THR A 307 -25.72 -11.61 3.70
N ARG A 308 -25.88 -12.09 2.46
CA ARG A 308 -25.09 -11.72 1.26
C ARG A 308 -24.84 -10.20 1.18
N ALA A 309 -23.68 -9.73 1.63
CA ALA A 309 -23.34 -8.30 1.51
C ALA A 309 -21.85 -7.95 1.44
N ASN A 310 -20.91 -8.89 1.69
CA ASN A 310 -19.47 -8.56 1.64
C ASN A 310 -18.72 -9.38 0.57
N PRO A 311 -18.32 -8.78 -0.56
CA PRO A 311 -17.60 -9.45 -1.65
C PRO A 311 -16.30 -10.12 -1.22
N HIS A 312 -15.52 -9.48 -0.33
CA HIS A 312 -14.28 -10.06 0.19
C HIS A 312 -14.56 -11.31 1.03
N PHE A 313 -15.65 -11.29 1.82
CA PHE A 313 -16.04 -12.44 2.62
C PHE A 313 -16.54 -13.62 1.76
N ASN A 314 -17.28 -13.33 0.68
CA ASN A 314 -17.69 -14.36 -0.27
C ASN A 314 -16.49 -15.04 -0.93
N GLN A 315 -15.42 -14.30 -1.22
CA GLN A 315 -14.18 -14.88 -1.72
C GLN A 315 -13.56 -15.83 -0.70
N LEU A 316 -13.52 -15.45 0.58
CA LEU A 316 -12.99 -16.31 1.64
C LEU A 316 -13.82 -17.59 1.83
N LEU A 317 -15.16 -17.51 1.76
CA LEU A 317 -16.03 -18.68 1.89
C LEU A 317 -15.83 -19.73 0.79
N ASN A 318 -15.31 -19.33 -0.37
CA ASN A 318 -14.99 -20.24 -1.46
C ASN A 318 -13.52 -20.73 -1.42
N THR A 319 -12.73 -20.31 -0.43
CA THR A 319 -11.33 -20.71 -0.31
C THR A 319 -11.21 -22.16 0.14
N THR A 320 -10.51 -22.95 -0.66
CA THR A 320 -10.11 -24.33 -0.39
C THR A 320 -8.60 -24.49 -0.62
N TRP A 321 -8.00 -25.55 -0.08
CA TRP A 321 -6.57 -25.85 -0.27
C TRP A 321 -6.30 -27.36 -0.36
N PRO A 322 -5.18 -27.79 -0.97
CA PRO A 322 -4.88 -29.20 -1.18
C PRO A 322 -4.68 -30.02 0.11
N GLY A 323 -4.31 -29.37 1.21
CA GLY A 323 -3.97 -30.03 2.47
C GLY A 323 -2.50 -30.43 2.57
N LEU A 324 -2.15 -31.08 3.67
CA LEU A 324 -0.81 -31.67 3.86
C LEU A 324 -0.88 -33.13 3.41
N PRO A 325 0.21 -33.72 2.88
CA PRO A 325 0.25 -35.12 2.47
C PRO A 325 0.40 -36.05 3.69
N VAL A 326 -0.52 -35.92 4.65
CA VAL A 326 -0.64 -36.72 5.86
C VAL A 326 -2.10 -37.15 5.98
N PRO A 327 -2.40 -38.44 5.78
CA PRO A 327 -3.76 -38.94 5.75
C PRO A 327 -4.42 -38.83 7.14
N GLY A 328 -5.75 -38.85 7.12
CA GLY A 328 -6.54 -38.96 8.32
C GLY A 328 -6.40 -40.33 9.00
N PHE A 329 -7.13 -40.50 10.09
CA PHE A 329 -7.17 -41.74 10.86
C PHE A 329 -8.61 -42.16 11.10
N VAL A 330 -8.88 -43.45 11.00
CA VAL A 330 -10.13 -44.05 11.44
C VAL A 330 -9.78 -45.23 12.36
N GLY A 331 -10.42 -45.30 13.53
CA GLY A 331 -10.11 -46.32 14.52
C GLY A 331 -11.22 -46.56 15.53
N GLY A 332 -11.04 -47.59 16.36
CA GLY A 332 -12.03 -48.06 17.32
C GLY A 332 -13.08 -48.98 16.70
N THR A 333 -13.91 -49.61 17.55
CA THR A 333 -15.01 -50.48 17.10
C THR A 333 -16.06 -49.67 16.36
N GLY A 334 -16.26 -49.97 15.07
CA GLY A 334 -17.26 -49.30 14.22
C GLY A 334 -16.88 -47.86 13.86
N ASP A 335 -15.59 -47.58 13.61
CA ASP A 335 -15.10 -46.26 13.19
C ASP A 335 -15.44 -45.14 14.18
N TRP A 336 -15.45 -45.49 15.47
CA TRP A 336 -15.77 -44.59 16.57
C TRP A 336 -14.89 -43.34 16.60
N VAL A 337 -13.64 -43.45 16.15
CA VAL A 337 -12.65 -42.36 16.11
C VAL A 337 -12.36 -41.99 14.67
N CYS A 338 -12.46 -40.70 14.35
CA CYS A 338 -12.07 -40.17 13.06
C CYS A 338 -11.22 -38.91 13.23
N ILE A 339 -10.06 -38.86 12.56
CA ILE A 339 -9.22 -37.67 12.43
C ILE A 339 -9.21 -37.30 10.95
N ARG A 340 -9.69 -36.11 10.61
CA ARG A 340 -9.71 -35.62 9.23
C ARG A 340 -9.11 -34.24 9.11
N GLN A 341 -8.46 -33.97 7.98
CA GLN A 341 -7.99 -32.63 7.68
C GLN A 341 -9.16 -31.72 7.30
N LEU A 342 -9.07 -30.45 7.70
CA LEU A 342 -9.97 -29.38 7.29
C LEU A 342 -9.34 -28.65 6.09
N LEU A 343 -10.04 -28.64 4.96
CA LEU A 343 -9.50 -28.27 3.64
C LEU A 343 -10.16 -27.01 3.05
N SER A 344 -11.05 -26.39 3.82
CA SER A 344 -11.77 -25.20 3.38
C SER A 344 -11.97 -24.20 4.52
N TYR A 345 -12.11 -22.93 4.17
CA TYR A 345 -12.39 -21.89 5.15
C TYR A 345 -13.71 -22.09 5.91
N PRO A 346 -14.83 -22.50 5.27
CA PRO A 346 -16.06 -22.84 5.98
C PRO A 346 -15.86 -23.92 7.06
N GLU A 347 -15.09 -24.97 6.78
CA GLU A 347 -14.80 -26.01 7.76
C GLU A 347 -14.03 -25.50 8.98
N LEU A 348 -13.05 -24.61 8.77
CA LEU A 348 -12.35 -23.98 9.90
C LEU A 348 -13.27 -23.09 10.74
N LEU A 349 -14.23 -22.39 10.10
CA LEU A 349 -15.23 -21.59 10.81
C LEU A 349 -16.17 -22.46 11.64
N GLU A 350 -16.61 -23.60 11.09
CA GLU A 350 -17.44 -24.57 11.81
C GLU A 350 -16.71 -25.23 12.97
N GLU A 351 -15.47 -25.66 12.74
CA GLU A 351 -14.59 -26.23 13.76
C GLU A 351 -14.43 -25.24 14.92
N GLY A 352 -14.04 -24.00 14.61
CA GLY A 352 -13.87 -22.96 15.62
C GLY A 352 -15.14 -22.64 16.39
N GLN A 353 -16.31 -22.75 15.75
CA GLN A 353 -17.61 -22.59 16.42
C GLN A 353 -17.91 -23.73 17.39
N GLN A 354 -17.79 -24.98 16.95
CA GLN A 354 -18.12 -26.13 17.80
C GLN A 354 -17.15 -26.26 18.96
N MET A 355 -15.87 -25.99 18.68
CA MET A 355 -14.78 -26.09 19.63
C MET A 355 -14.57 -24.80 20.44
N GLN A 356 -15.24 -23.70 20.10
CA GLN A 356 -15.16 -22.42 20.80
C GLN A 356 -13.72 -21.87 20.88
N HIS A 357 -12.98 -21.98 19.77
CA HIS A 357 -11.66 -21.37 19.61
C HIS A 357 -11.45 -20.88 18.17
N CYS A 358 -10.36 -20.16 17.93
CA CYS A 358 -10.22 -19.32 16.75
C CYS A 358 -9.48 -19.98 15.59
N VAL A 359 -9.72 -21.26 15.29
CA VAL A 359 -8.92 -22.01 14.31
C VAL A 359 -9.04 -21.49 12.86
N ALA A 360 -10.12 -20.75 12.55
CA ALA A 360 -10.25 -20.03 11.29
C ALA A 360 -9.11 -19.02 11.04
N SER A 361 -8.37 -18.62 12.08
CA SER A 361 -7.19 -17.77 11.93
C SER A 361 -6.09 -18.41 11.08
N PHE A 362 -6.00 -19.74 11.02
CA PHE A 362 -4.94 -20.47 10.34
C PHE A 362 -5.14 -20.63 8.82
N MET A 363 -6.26 -20.17 8.26
CA MET A 363 -6.63 -20.37 6.85
C MET A 363 -5.48 -20.09 5.88
N HIS A 364 -4.79 -18.97 6.01
CA HIS A 364 -3.80 -18.59 5.03
C HIS A 364 -2.47 -19.35 5.20
N ARG A 365 -2.10 -19.75 6.43
CA ARG A 365 -1.05 -20.78 6.65
C ARG A 365 -1.43 -22.12 5.97
N CYS A 366 -2.69 -22.54 6.03
CA CYS A 366 -3.15 -23.75 5.34
C CYS A 366 -3.09 -23.64 3.82
N VAL A 367 -3.53 -22.51 3.24
CA VAL A 367 -3.45 -22.24 1.80
C VAL A 367 -2.02 -22.29 1.28
N ARG A 368 -1.05 -21.79 2.06
CA ARG A 368 0.37 -21.83 1.72
C ARG A 368 1.04 -23.18 2.00
N GLY A 369 0.31 -24.17 2.51
CA GLY A 369 0.86 -25.45 2.92
C GLY A 369 1.84 -25.35 4.09
N GLN A 370 1.70 -24.32 4.94
CA GLN A 370 2.54 -24.07 6.13
C GLN A 370 1.92 -24.62 7.43
N ALA A 371 0.67 -25.07 7.38
CA ALA A 371 -0.01 -25.70 8.49
C ALA A 371 -1.08 -26.67 7.95
N GLY A 372 -1.31 -27.77 8.67
CA GLY A 372 -2.45 -28.65 8.46
C GLY A 372 -3.30 -28.69 9.71
N ILE A 373 -4.57 -28.29 9.59
CA ILE A 373 -5.52 -28.37 10.69
C ILE A 373 -6.36 -29.63 10.55
N TYR A 374 -6.45 -30.40 11.62
CA TYR A 374 -7.23 -31.64 11.68
C TYR A 374 -8.28 -31.55 12.79
N SER A 375 -9.44 -32.16 12.53
CA SER A 375 -10.50 -32.34 13.52
C SER A 375 -10.55 -33.81 13.92
N LEU A 376 -10.54 -34.06 15.23
CA LEU A 376 -10.77 -35.37 15.81
C LEU A 376 -12.20 -35.45 16.34
N THR A 377 -12.93 -36.47 15.90
CA THR A 377 -14.27 -36.81 16.39
C THR A 377 -14.26 -38.16 17.11
N LEU A 378 -15.05 -38.26 18.18
CA LEU A 378 -15.37 -39.49 18.88
C LEU A 378 -16.90 -39.68 18.82
N GLY A 379 -17.37 -40.77 18.23
CA GLY A 379 -18.80 -41.01 18.02
C GLY A 379 -19.49 -39.94 17.19
N GLY A 380 -18.76 -39.36 16.23
CA GLY A 380 -19.23 -38.24 15.40
C GLY A 380 -19.21 -36.87 16.10
N ALA A 381 -18.95 -36.80 17.41
CA ALA A 381 -18.82 -35.53 18.13
C ALA A 381 -17.37 -35.03 18.08
N ARG A 382 -17.16 -33.76 17.68
CA ARG A 382 -15.83 -33.12 17.69
C ARG A 382 -15.28 -33.01 19.11
N LYS A 383 -14.01 -33.39 19.29
CA LYS A 383 -13.34 -33.45 20.59
C LYS A 383 -12.04 -32.67 20.65
N LEU A 384 -11.22 -32.74 19.60
CA LEU A 384 -9.94 -32.03 19.51
C LEU A 384 -9.76 -31.42 18.13
N THR A 385 -9.07 -30.29 18.11
CA THR A 385 -8.46 -29.71 16.93
C THR A 385 -6.93 -29.85 17.06
N LEU A 386 -6.30 -30.34 15.99
CA LEU A 386 -4.88 -30.62 15.93
C LEU A 386 -4.23 -29.74 14.87
N GLN A 387 -3.04 -29.21 15.15
CA GLN A 387 -2.23 -28.47 14.18
C GLN A 387 -0.95 -29.25 13.87
N LEU A 388 -0.77 -29.61 12.60
CA LEU A 388 0.48 -30.14 12.06
C LEU A 388 1.26 -29.07 11.30
N SER A 389 2.59 -29.20 11.34
CA SER A 389 3.54 -28.51 10.47
C SER A 389 3.81 -29.31 9.18
N PRO A 390 4.36 -28.68 8.12
CA PRO A 390 4.72 -29.36 6.87
C PRO A 390 5.77 -30.45 7.08
N GLU A 391 6.62 -30.32 8.11
CA GLU A 391 7.66 -31.28 8.49
C GLU A 391 7.11 -32.49 9.26
N ARG A 392 5.80 -32.75 9.21
CA ARG A 392 5.10 -33.83 9.94
C ARG A 392 5.39 -33.78 11.44
N ARG A 393 5.28 -32.57 12.01
CA ARG A 393 5.30 -32.37 13.47
C ARG A 393 3.96 -31.89 13.97
N LEU A 394 3.45 -32.54 15.02
CA LEU A 394 2.34 -32.04 15.83
C LEU A 394 2.82 -30.83 16.61
N VAL A 395 2.19 -29.68 16.34
CA VAL A 395 2.52 -28.38 16.94
C VAL A 395 1.56 -28.05 18.07
N GLN A 396 0.28 -28.39 17.91
CA GLN A 396 -0.76 -28.04 18.88
C GLN A 396 -1.89 -29.07 18.92
N VAL A 397 -2.43 -29.30 20.12
CA VAL A 397 -3.66 -30.05 20.38
C VAL A 397 -4.55 -29.25 21.32
N ARG A 398 -5.79 -28.93 20.92
CA ARG A 398 -6.73 -28.18 21.74
C ARG A 398 -8.12 -28.78 21.67
N GLY A 399 -8.73 -28.95 22.84
CA GLY A 399 -10.14 -29.29 22.98
C GLY A 399 -11.04 -28.06 23.06
N LYS A 400 -12.33 -28.29 23.34
CA LYS A 400 -13.33 -27.23 23.48
C LYS A 400 -12.88 -26.17 24.49
N TYR A 401 -12.99 -24.88 24.14
CA TYR A 401 -12.48 -23.75 24.95
C TYR A 401 -10.97 -23.79 25.21
N ASN A 402 -10.18 -24.30 24.25
CA ASN A 402 -8.73 -24.46 24.36
C ASN A 402 -8.25 -25.38 25.49
N ARG A 403 -9.13 -26.22 26.06
CA ARG A 403 -8.74 -27.20 27.08
C ARG A 403 -7.66 -28.16 26.57
N SER A 404 -6.89 -28.71 27.50
CA SER A 404 -5.96 -29.81 27.22
C SER A 404 -6.74 -31.09 26.86
N PRO A 405 -6.14 -31.99 26.05
CA PRO A 405 -6.74 -33.29 25.73
C PRO A 405 -6.83 -34.17 26.99
N THR A 406 -7.82 -35.06 27.04
CA THR A 406 -7.88 -36.11 28.08
C THR A 406 -6.90 -37.23 27.77
N ALA A 407 -6.66 -38.14 28.73
CA ALA A 407 -5.79 -39.30 28.54
C ALA A 407 -6.29 -40.22 27.40
N GLU A 408 -7.60 -40.46 27.34
CA GLU A 408 -8.22 -41.24 26.26
C GLU A 408 -8.02 -40.57 24.89
N GLU A 409 -8.32 -39.28 24.79
CA GLU A 409 -8.15 -38.53 23.54
C GLU A 409 -6.68 -38.50 23.09
N SER A 410 -5.76 -38.37 24.05
CA SER A 410 -4.32 -38.40 23.79
C SER A 410 -3.86 -39.78 23.28
N GLY A 411 -4.43 -40.87 23.80
CA GLY A 411 -4.15 -42.23 23.33
C GLY A 411 -4.48 -42.43 21.85
N TRP A 412 -5.60 -41.87 21.40
CA TRP A 412 -5.99 -41.89 19.99
C TRP A 412 -5.07 -41.04 19.12
N VAL A 413 -4.73 -39.83 19.55
CA VAL A 413 -3.77 -38.98 18.84
C VAL A 413 -2.42 -39.68 18.73
N LEU A 414 -1.88 -40.25 19.81
CA LEU A 414 -0.60 -40.97 19.80
C LEU A 414 -0.63 -42.21 18.89
N SER A 415 -1.78 -42.87 18.75
CA SER A 415 -1.94 -44.00 17.82
C SER A 415 -1.83 -43.53 16.37
N TRP A 416 -2.51 -42.44 16.02
CA TRP A 416 -2.39 -41.81 14.70
C TRP A 416 -0.96 -41.33 14.42
N LEU A 417 -0.32 -40.66 15.38
CA LEU A 417 1.06 -40.19 15.22
C LEU A 417 2.02 -41.34 14.91
N ARG A 418 1.88 -42.48 15.61
CA ARG A 418 2.70 -43.68 15.37
C ARG A 418 2.45 -44.29 14.00
N GLN A 419 1.19 -44.40 13.59
CA GLN A 419 0.82 -44.98 12.31
C GLN A 419 1.41 -44.19 11.13
N GLU A 420 1.35 -42.86 11.21
CA GLU A 420 1.72 -41.97 10.10
C GLU A 420 3.16 -41.43 10.19
N GLY A 421 3.92 -41.87 11.20
CA GLY A 421 5.30 -41.42 11.43
C GLY A 421 5.40 -39.91 11.73
N ILE A 422 4.46 -39.37 12.49
CA ILE A 422 4.39 -37.96 12.86
C ILE A 422 5.10 -37.76 14.21
N SER A 423 6.00 -36.79 14.29
CA SER A 423 6.68 -36.42 15.54
C SER A 423 5.86 -35.38 16.31
N ALA A 424 6.04 -35.25 17.63
CA ALA A 424 5.42 -34.18 18.42
C ALA A 424 6.53 -33.26 18.97
N ILE A 425 6.27 -31.95 19.07
CA ILE A 425 7.17 -31.06 19.80
C ILE A 425 7.01 -31.30 21.31
N ASP A 426 8.09 -31.15 22.09
CA ASP A 426 8.13 -31.54 23.51
C ASP A 426 7.00 -30.90 24.36
N ARG A 427 6.50 -29.72 23.96
CA ARG A 427 5.47 -28.96 24.67
C ARG A 427 4.02 -29.21 24.23
N VAL A 428 3.75 -30.15 23.32
CA VAL A 428 2.37 -30.42 22.88
C VAL A 428 1.49 -30.93 24.03
N TRP A 429 2.10 -31.65 24.97
CA TRP A 429 1.43 -32.40 26.03
C TRP A 429 1.51 -31.76 27.41
N ASP A 430 2.00 -30.51 27.50
CA ASP A 430 2.30 -29.84 28.76
C ASP A 430 1.03 -29.56 29.59
N GLN A 431 0.63 -30.62 30.30
CA GLN A 431 -0.07 -30.70 31.58
C GLN A 431 -0.10 -32.14 32.13
N TYR A 432 0.44 -33.17 31.44
CA TYR A 432 0.31 -34.58 31.88
C TYR A 432 1.61 -35.38 32.10
N TYR A 433 2.81 -34.82 31.92
CA TYR A 433 4.05 -35.53 32.24
C TYR A 433 4.87 -34.84 33.34
N ALA A 434 4.25 -34.76 34.52
CA ALA A 434 4.97 -34.97 35.77
C ALA A 434 4.41 -36.28 36.35
N LEU A 435 5.29 -37.28 36.56
CA LEU A 435 5.05 -38.66 37.02
C LEU A 435 4.91 -39.73 35.92
N ALA A 436 6.06 -40.27 35.51
CA ALA A 436 6.39 -41.67 35.70
C ALA A 436 7.90 -41.80 35.92
#